data_AF-A0A7W8PCT9-F1
#
_entry.id   AF-A0A7W8PCT9-F1
#
_cell.length_a   1.000
_cell.length_b   1.000
_cell.length_c   1.000
_cell.angle_alpha   90.00
_cell.angle_beta   90.00
_cell.angle_gamma   90.00
#
_symmetry.space_group_name_H-M   'P 1'
#
loop_
_entity.id
_entity.type
_entity.pdbx_description
1 polymer ?
#
loop_
_entity_poly.entity_id
_entity_poly.type
_entity_poly.pdbx_seq_one_letter_code
_entity_poly.pdbx_strand_id
1 'polypeptide(L)'
;MLDDIRNTRVELVTSTLPAFTTAAGLLGKWKWKSEEMQGFAASFGQLVGKGSMFETIEAGLKGSEATLMLAEMFVVKTYNEEISAEALTFRKANVLQFIEAVAFVSRFARKLANMALVVEAIPYAEDGEAFTHALQPGEVKWINENFVAFCTMFRAVSAPVKSIEDTFETIPDIVIRNADFGALKETIGEKRLDPFRFGLVPVQMNPFYHLGKLEAEWQVARFNEAKDELKLVQLRKLKLEKLLAKKPDAALEHEIEYMQDRVQGLNARIARMEASHA
;
A
#
# COMPACT_ATOMS: atom_id res chain seq x y z
N MET A 1 17.89 1.64 -2.91
CA MET A 1 17.02 1.51 -4.11
C MET A 1 16.78 0.07 -4.54
N LEU A 2 17.76 -0.68 -5.06
CA LEU A 2 17.56 -2.10 -5.40
C LEU A 2 17.09 -2.92 -4.19
N ASP A 3 17.67 -2.65 -3.02
CA ASP A 3 17.24 -3.28 -1.78
C ASP A 3 15.83 -2.86 -1.37
N ASP A 4 15.39 -1.62 -1.65
CA ASP A 4 14.02 -1.18 -1.36
C ASP A 4 12.98 -1.90 -2.22
N ILE A 5 13.30 -2.17 -3.49
CA ILE A 5 12.45 -2.96 -4.40
C ILE A 5 12.33 -4.38 -3.89
N ARG A 6 13.46 -5.01 -3.56
CA ARG A 6 13.51 -6.36 -3.02
C ARG A 6 12.76 -6.48 -1.71
N ASN A 7 12.97 -5.53 -0.80
CA ASN A 7 12.28 -5.47 0.48
C ASN A 7 10.78 -5.28 0.31
N THR A 8 10.35 -4.37 -0.59
CA THR A 8 8.93 -4.16 -0.90
C THR A 8 8.31 -5.43 -1.48
N ARG A 9 9.02 -6.15 -2.36
CA ARG A 9 8.56 -7.44 -2.89
C ARG A 9 8.45 -8.50 -1.79
N VAL A 10 9.49 -8.63 -0.95
CA VAL A 10 9.49 -9.60 0.17
C VAL A 10 8.35 -9.29 1.13
N GLU A 11 8.14 -8.03 1.50
CA GLU A 11 7.01 -7.59 2.33
C GLU A 11 5.66 -7.93 1.69
N LEU A 12 5.49 -7.61 0.40
CA LEU A 12 4.27 -7.90 -0.36
C LEU A 12 3.95 -9.40 -0.33
N VAL A 13 4.91 -10.25 -0.67
CA VAL A 13 4.70 -11.70 -0.83
C VAL A 13 4.58 -12.41 0.52
N THR A 14 5.37 -12.01 1.52
CA THR A 14 5.42 -12.75 2.80
C THR A 14 4.40 -12.26 3.83
N SER A 15 3.91 -11.03 3.69
CA SER A 15 3.07 -10.38 4.70
C SER A 15 1.77 -9.85 4.11
N THR A 16 1.84 -8.93 3.13
CA THR A 16 0.64 -8.26 2.59
C THR A 16 -0.31 -9.21 1.89
N LEU A 17 0.19 -9.97 0.92
CA LEU A 17 -0.63 -10.85 0.11
C LEU A 17 -1.29 -11.93 0.99
N PRO A 18 -0.57 -12.61 1.90
CA PRO A 18 -1.19 -13.52 2.87
C PRO A 18 -2.25 -12.84 3.75
N ALA A 19 -2.00 -11.61 4.21
CA ALA A 19 -2.95 -10.89 5.07
C ALA A 19 -4.22 -10.57 4.28
N PHE A 20 -4.05 -10.05 3.07
CA PHE A 20 -5.16 -9.65 2.24
C PHE A 20 -5.93 -10.85 1.70
N THR A 21 -5.27 -11.94 1.31
CA THR A 21 -5.92 -13.22 0.97
C THR A 21 -6.69 -13.79 2.15
N THR A 22 -6.15 -13.70 3.36
CA THR A 22 -6.86 -14.12 4.58
C THR A 22 -8.15 -13.31 4.75
N ALA A 23 -8.06 -11.98 4.69
CA ALA A 23 -9.22 -11.11 4.81
C ALA A 23 -10.23 -11.32 3.67
N ALA A 24 -9.78 -11.37 2.42
CA ALA A 24 -10.62 -11.57 1.23
C ALA A 24 -11.33 -12.93 1.23
N GLY A 25 -10.74 -13.96 1.84
CA GLY A 25 -11.40 -15.26 2.03
C GLY A 25 -12.75 -15.17 2.78
N LEU A 26 -12.91 -14.17 3.64
CA LEU A 26 -14.17 -13.85 4.32
C LEU A 26 -14.89 -12.65 3.66
N LEU A 27 -14.15 -11.56 3.45
CA LEU A 27 -14.67 -10.26 3.03
C LEU A 27 -14.96 -10.16 1.52
N GLY A 28 -14.44 -11.07 0.71
CA GLY A 28 -14.57 -11.04 -0.75
C GLY A 28 -16.01 -11.12 -1.23
N LYS A 29 -16.88 -11.86 -0.52
CA LYS A 29 -18.32 -11.96 -0.83
C LYS A 29 -19.19 -11.33 0.25
N TRP A 30 -18.58 -10.53 1.11
CA TRP A 30 -19.21 -10.01 2.29
C TRP A 30 -20.18 -8.89 1.94
N LYS A 31 -21.32 -8.88 2.64
CA LYS A 31 -22.30 -7.80 2.55
C LYS A 31 -22.04 -6.83 3.69
N TRP A 32 -21.42 -5.70 3.37
CA TRP A 32 -21.06 -4.65 4.32
C TRP A 32 -22.23 -4.21 5.19
N LYS A 33 -22.03 -4.26 6.50
CA LYS A 33 -22.96 -3.78 7.52
C LYS A 33 -22.62 -2.36 7.97
N SER A 34 -21.33 -2.04 8.03
CA SER A 34 -20.87 -0.70 8.38
C SER A 34 -21.11 0.28 7.22
N GLU A 35 -21.58 1.48 7.55
CA GLU A 35 -21.74 2.56 6.57
C GLU A 35 -20.39 2.96 5.97
N GLU A 36 -19.32 2.90 6.77
CA GLU A 36 -17.97 3.25 6.34
C GLU A 36 -17.44 2.32 5.24
N MET A 37 -17.58 1.00 5.39
CA MET A 37 -17.17 0.07 4.33
C MET A 37 -18.09 0.09 3.11
N GLN A 38 -19.38 0.41 3.29
CA GLN A 38 -20.28 0.66 2.16
C GLN A 38 -19.82 1.87 1.34
N GLY A 39 -19.42 2.95 2.02
CA GLY A 39 -18.84 4.14 1.39
C GLY A 39 -17.58 3.82 0.60
N PHE A 40 -16.61 3.13 1.22
CA PHE A 40 -15.40 2.70 0.53
C PHE A 40 -15.68 1.80 -0.67
N ALA A 41 -16.55 0.79 -0.53
CA ALA A 41 -16.89 -0.10 -1.63
C ALA A 41 -17.56 0.64 -2.80
N ALA A 42 -18.43 1.62 -2.51
CA ALA A 42 -19.07 2.45 -3.53
C ALA A 42 -18.05 3.32 -4.27
N SER A 43 -17.19 4.04 -3.53
CA SER A 43 -16.13 4.88 -4.11
C SER A 43 -15.12 4.05 -4.88
N PHE A 44 -14.72 2.88 -4.38
CA PHE A 44 -13.86 1.94 -5.11
C PHE A 44 -14.51 1.49 -6.42
N GLY A 45 -15.81 1.17 -6.37
CA GLY A 45 -16.59 0.77 -7.55
C GLY A 45 -16.60 1.83 -8.66
N GLN A 46 -16.61 3.11 -8.28
CA GLN A 46 -16.55 4.24 -9.21
C GLN A 46 -15.12 4.49 -9.71
N LEU A 47 -14.13 4.45 -8.81
CA LEU A 47 -12.76 4.85 -9.11
C LEU A 47 -11.95 3.75 -9.77
N VAL A 48 -12.14 2.48 -9.42
CA VAL A 48 -11.34 1.34 -9.88
C VAL A 48 -12.11 0.48 -10.87
N GLY A 49 -13.30 0.04 -10.47
CA GLY A 49 -14.14 -0.82 -11.30
C GLY A 49 -15.20 -1.56 -10.49
N LYS A 50 -16.23 -2.07 -11.18
CA LYS A 50 -17.32 -2.81 -10.56
C LYS A 50 -16.84 -4.20 -10.12
N GLY A 51 -17.28 -4.64 -8.94
CA GLY A 51 -16.96 -5.94 -8.39
C GLY A 51 -16.80 -5.88 -6.88
N SER A 52 -16.37 -6.98 -6.27
CA SER A 52 -15.96 -6.97 -4.87
C SER A 52 -14.65 -6.20 -4.72
N MET A 53 -14.63 -5.22 -3.82
CA MET A 53 -13.44 -4.45 -3.50
C MET A 53 -12.29 -5.36 -3.05
N PHE A 54 -12.56 -6.33 -2.16
CA PHE A 54 -11.52 -7.21 -1.63
C PHE A 54 -11.07 -8.26 -2.65
N GLU A 55 -11.95 -8.85 -3.45
CA GLU A 55 -11.49 -9.79 -4.50
C GLU A 55 -10.65 -9.06 -5.56
N THR A 56 -11.03 -7.83 -5.90
CA THR A 56 -10.31 -7.01 -6.88
C THR A 56 -8.93 -6.61 -6.36
N ILE A 57 -8.83 -6.13 -5.10
CA ILE A 57 -7.56 -5.76 -4.49
C ILE A 57 -6.64 -6.98 -4.37
N GLU A 58 -7.16 -8.13 -3.96
CA GLU A 58 -6.38 -9.37 -3.86
C GLU A 58 -5.79 -9.77 -5.23
N ALA A 59 -6.61 -9.76 -6.29
CA ALA A 59 -6.15 -10.06 -7.64
C ALA A 59 -5.08 -9.07 -8.12
N GLY A 60 -5.25 -7.78 -7.84
CA GLY A 60 -4.27 -6.75 -8.17
C GLY A 60 -2.94 -6.95 -7.45
N LEU A 61 -2.97 -7.21 -6.14
CA LEU A 61 -1.77 -7.46 -5.34
C LEU A 61 -1.00 -8.70 -5.80
N LYS A 62 -1.70 -9.77 -6.21
CA LYS A 62 -1.07 -10.95 -6.85
C LYS A 62 -0.35 -10.58 -8.14
N GLY A 63 -0.95 -9.73 -8.96
CA GLY A 63 -0.32 -9.23 -10.19
C GLY A 63 0.91 -8.35 -9.93
N SER A 64 0.90 -7.56 -8.85
CA SER A 64 1.97 -6.61 -8.53
C SER A 64 3.32 -7.27 -8.21
N GLU A 65 3.36 -8.55 -7.81
CA GLU A 65 4.63 -9.28 -7.63
C GLU A 65 5.44 -9.36 -8.93
N ALA A 66 4.79 -9.80 -10.01
CA ALA A 66 5.42 -9.91 -11.32
C ALA A 66 5.84 -8.53 -11.86
N THR A 67 5.05 -7.51 -11.57
CA THR A 67 5.39 -6.13 -11.92
C THR A 67 6.59 -5.59 -11.14
N LEU A 68 6.72 -5.90 -9.85
CA LEU A 68 7.91 -5.53 -9.07
C LEU A 68 9.16 -6.23 -9.60
N MET A 69 9.06 -7.49 -10.03
CA MET A 69 10.18 -8.18 -10.69
C MET A 69 10.61 -7.46 -11.97
N LEU A 70 9.66 -7.04 -12.80
CA LEU A 70 9.93 -6.25 -13.99
C LEU A 70 10.62 -4.91 -13.64
N ALA A 71 10.11 -4.18 -12.64
CA ALA A 71 10.71 -2.93 -12.19
C ALA A 71 12.14 -3.13 -11.66
N GLU A 72 12.40 -4.22 -10.92
CA GLU A 72 13.75 -4.60 -10.48
C GLU A 72 14.68 -4.81 -11.69
N MET A 73 14.24 -5.56 -12.71
CA MET A 73 15.03 -5.79 -13.92
C MET A 73 15.36 -4.49 -14.67
N PHE A 74 14.39 -3.57 -14.79
CA PHE A 74 14.62 -2.26 -15.39
C PHE A 74 15.65 -1.45 -14.61
N VAL A 75 15.57 -1.46 -13.28
CA VAL A 75 16.56 -0.79 -12.43
C VAL A 75 17.95 -1.42 -12.60
N VAL A 76 18.09 -2.74 -12.52
CA VAL A 76 19.39 -3.40 -12.73
C VAL A 76 19.98 -3.04 -14.10
N LYS A 77 19.17 -3.08 -15.16
CA LYS A 77 19.61 -2.76 -16.52
C LYS A 77 20.03 -1.29 -16.67
N THR A 78 19.35 -0.36 -16.01
CA THR A 78 19.53 1.09 -16.19
C THR A 78 20.56 1.69 -15.20
N TYR A 79 20.97 0.94 -14.17
CA TYR A 79 21.92 1.39 -13.14
C TYR A 79 23.25 0.62 -13.10
N ASN A 80 23.41 -0.47 -13.86
CA ASN A 80 24.70 -1.20 -13.98
C ASN A 80 25.75 -0.51 -14.87
N GLU A 81 25.37 0.55 -15.59
CA GLU A 81 26.34 1.45 -16.24
C GLU A 81 26.83 2.44 -15.19
N GLU A 82 28.14 2.50 -14.96
CA GLU A 82 28.82 3.27 -13.90
C GLU A 82 28.02 4.51 -13.45
N ILE A 83 27.61 4.51 -12.17
CA ILE A 83 27.00 5.65 -11.52
C ILE A 83 28.06 6.75 -11.43
N SER A 84 28.32 7.43 -12.54
CA SER A 84 28.75 8.81 -12.46
C SER A 84 27.65 9.56 -11.73
N ALA A 85 28.03 10.39 -10.76
CA ALA A 85 27.13 11.11 -9.87
C ALA A 85 26.18 12.12 -10.58
N GLU A 86 26.15 12.13 -11.91
CA GLU A 86 25.56 13.19 -12.73
C GLU A 86 24.57 12.63 -13.75
N ALA A 87 23.42 12.11 -13.29
CA ALA A 87 22.11 12.22 -13.98
C ALA A 87 21.06 11.26 -13.40
N LEU A 88 20.22 11.70 -12.47
CA LEU A 88 18.91 11.04 -12.36
C LEU A 88 18.12 11.37 -13.64
N THR A 89 17.69 10.34 -14.37
CA THR A 89 16.89 10.52 -15.57
C THR A 89 15.41 10.44 -15.24
N PHE A 90 14.59 11.01 -16.12
CA PHE A 90 13.15 11.01 -15.98
C PHE A 90 12.56 9.59 -15.92
N ARG A 91 13.13 8.67 -16.71
CA ARG A 91 12.83 7.24 -16.66
C ARG A 91 13.13 6.63 -15.29
N LYS A 92 14.33 6.89 -14.75
CA LYS A 92 14.74 6.43 -13.42
C LYS A 92 13.77 6.91 -12.32
N ALA A 93 13.36 8.18 -12.38
CA ALA A 93 12.40 8.77 -11.42
C ALA A 93 11.00 8.11 -11.49
N ASN A 94 10.50 7.83 -12.70
CA ASN A 94 9.19 7.18 -12.86
C ASN A 94 9.18 5.73 -12.35
N VAL A 95 10.26 4.98 -12.60
CA VAL A 95 10.38 3.61 -12.08
C VAL A 95 10.40 3.63 -10.56
N LEU A 96 11.14 4.57 -9.94
CA LEU A 96 11.14 4.79 -8.50
C LEU A 96 9.76 5.10 -7.94
N GLN A 97 9.07 6.06 -8.55
CA GLN A 97 7.71 6.43 -8.16
C GLN A 97 6.74 5.24 -8.27
N PHE A 98 6.90 4.40 -9.29
CA PHE A 98 6.12 3.18 -9.43
C PHE A 98 6.35 2.21 -8.26
N ILE A 99 7.60 2.02 -7.84
CA ILE A 99 7.96 1.15 -6.69
C ILE A 99 7.35 1.70 -5.39
N GLU A 100 7.40 3.02 -5.19
CA GLU A 100 6.77 3.69 -4.05
C GLU A 100 5.26 3.53 -4.05
N ALA A 101 4.62 3.64 -5.23
CA ALA A 101 3.19 3.39 -5.38
C ALA A 101 2.82 1.95 -4.97
N VAL A 102 3.62 0.95 -5.35
CA VAL A 102 3.40 -0.45 -4.91
C VAL A 102 3.55 -0.58 -3.39
N ALA A 103 4.59 0.03 -2.80
CA ALA A 103 4.80 0.03 -1.36
C ALA A 103 3.62 0.65 -0.60
N PHE A 104 3.12 1.79 -1.07
CA PHE A 104 1.96 2.47 -0.50
C PHE A 104 0.69 1.63 -0.64
N VAL A 105 0.39 1.11 -1.84
CA VAL A 105 -0.77 0.24 -2.09
C VAL A 105 -0.74 -0.99 -1.19
N SER A 106 0.43 -1.61 -1.03
CA SER A 106 0.65 -2.75 -0.14
C SER A 106 0.32 -2.43 1.32
N ARG A 107 0.86 -1.33 1.85
CA ARG A 107 0.59 -0.87 3.23
C ARG A 107 -0.88 -0.50 3.43
N PHE A 108 -1.45 0.28 2.50
CA PHE A 108 -2.84 0.71 2.57
C PHE A 108 -3.78 -0.50 2.58
N ALA A 109 -3.54 -1.50 1.72
CA ALA A 109 -4.36 -2.70 1.66
C ALA A 109 -4.40 -3.46 3.00
N ARG A 110 -3.25 -3.59 3.71
CA ARG A 110 -3.21 -4.22 5.04
C ARG A 110 -4.02 -3.43 6.08
N LYS A 111 -3.88 -2.11 6.09
CA LYS A 111 -4.62 -1.23 7.02
C LYS A 111 -6.12 -1.24 6.73
N LEU A 112 -6.52 -1.19 5.47
CA LEU A 112 -7.91 -1.32 5.05
C LEU A 112 -8.51 -2.68 5.45
N ALA A 113 -7.77 -3.78 5.28
CA ALA A 113 -8.22 -5.11 5.71
C ALA A 113 -8.44 -5.19 7.22
N ASN A 114 -7.50 -4.64 7.99
CA ASN A 114 -7.61 -4.54 9.44
C ASN A 114 -8.84 -3.72 9.87
N MET A 115 -9.02 -2.54 9.28
CA MET A 115 -10.17 -1.68 9.54
C MET A 115 -11.49 -2.37 9.21
N ALA A 116 -11.60 -2.97 8.02
CA ALA A 116 -12.80 -3.66 7.58
C ALA A 116 -13.22 -4.78 8.56
N LEU A 117 -12.28 -5.59 9.03
CA LEU A 117 -12.56 -6.66 9.99
C LEU A 117 -13.02 -6.11 11.36
N VAL A 118 -12.48 -4.99 11.81
CA VAL A 118 -12.90 -4.35 13.06
C VAL A 118 -14.32 -3.79 12.92
N VAL A 119 -14.56 -2.95 11.92
CA VAL A 119 -15.85 -2.25 11.80
C VAL A 119 -17.00 -3.19 11.46
N GLU A 120 -16.72 -4.30 10.74
CA GLU A 120 -17.73 -5.33 10.46
C GLU A 120 -17.98 -6.27 11.65
N ALA A 121 -17.12 -6.28 12.68
CA ALA A 121 -17.35 -7.03 13.91
C ALA A 121 -18.31 -6.31 14.87
N ILE A 122 -18.34 -4.98 14.86
CA ILE A 122 -19.14 -4.15 15.77
C ILE A 122 -20.63 -4.57 15.79
N PRO A 123 -21.32 -4.80 14.66
CA PRO A 123 -22.74 -5.14 14.67
C PRO A 123 -23.07 -6.51 15.28
N TYR A 124 -22.06 -7.34 15.55
CA TYR A 124 -22.22 -8.70 16.07
C TYR A 124 -21.73 -8.85 17.51
N ALA A 125 -21.15 -7.80 18.08
CA ALA A 125 -20.64 -7.81 19.43
C ALA A 125 -21.78 -7.61 20.45
N GLU A 126 -21.61 -8.18 21.64
CA GLU A 126 -22.54 -7.98 22.75
C GLU A 126 -22.33 -6.61 23.41
N ASP A 127 -23.38 -6.07 24.03
CA ASP A 127 -23.32 -4.82 24.79
C ASP A 127 -22.24 -4.93 25.89
N GLY A 128 -21.10 -4.26 25.69
CA GLY A 128 -19.95 -4.28 26.60
C GLY A 128 -18.61 -4.62 25.94
N GLU A 129 -18.60 -5.20 24.73
CA GLU A 129 -17.36 -5.37 23.96
C GLU A 129 -16.81 -3.99 23.51
N ALA A 130 -15.74 -3.58 24.16
CA ALA A 130 -15.09 -2.30 23.92
C ALA A 130 -14.20 -2.36 22.66
N PHE A 131 -14.69 -1.87 21.52
CA PHE A 131 -13.84 -1.58 20.36
C PHE A 131 -13.08 -0.26 20.48
N THR A 132 -13.14 0.41 21.63
CA THR A 132 -12.71 1.79 21.88
C THR A 132 -11.23 2.07 21.63
N HIS A 133 -10.41 1.04 21.39
CA HIS A 133 -9.01 1.17 20.99
C HIS A 133 -8.65 0.38 19.72
N ALA A 134 -9.61 -0.30 19.10
CA ALA A 134 -9.37 -1.23 18.00
C ALA A 134 -8.76 -0.57 16.76
N LEU A 135 -9.12 0.70 16.52
CA LEU A 135 -8.52 1.53 15.48
C LEU A 135 -8.12 2.86 16.11
N GLN A 136 -6.88 3.28 15.87
CA GLN A 136 -6.42 4.59 16.32
C GLN A 136 -7.08 5.68 15.47
N PRO A 137 -7.54 6.80 16.04
CA PRO A 137 -8.15 7.89 15.27
C PRO A 137 -7.27 8.41 14.13
N GLY A 138 -5.95 8.45 14.35
CA GLY A 138 -4.98 8.84 13.34
C GLY A 138 -4.88 7.85 12.17
N GLU A 139 -5.08 6.55 12.43
CA GLU A 139 -5.08 5.52 11.39
C GLU A 139 -6.35 5.58 10.54
N VAL A 140 -7.52 5.73 11.19
CA VAL A 140 -8.80 5.93 10.48
C VAL A 140 -8.74 7.18 9.62
N LYS A 141 -8.21 8.28 10.16
CA LYS A 141 -8.00 9.53 9.41
C LYS A 141 -7.08 9.30 8.21
N TRP A 142 -5.94 8.64 8.41
CA TRP A 142 -4.98 8.36 7.34
C TRP A 142 -5.61 7.51 6.22
N ILE A 143 -6.38 6.47 6.55
CA ILE A 143 -7.09 5.64 5.56
C ILE A 143 -8.06 6.50 4.76
N ASN A 144 -8.91 7.29 5.43
CA ASN A 144 -9.90 8.14 4.79
C ASN A 144 -9.26 9.19 3.86
N GLU A 145 -8.21 9.87 4.31
CA GLU A 145 -7.50 10.89 3.51
C GLU A 145 -6.77 10.31 2.30
N ASN A 146 -6.30 9.07 2.41
CA ASN A 146 -5.46 8.44 1.37
C ASN A 146 -6.24 7.50 0.45
N PHE A 147 -7.54 7.26 0.67
CA PHE A 147 -8.32 6.27 -0.07
C PHE A 147 -8.42 6.56 -1.58
N VAL A 148 -8.58 7.83 -1.97
CA VAL A 148 -8.63 8.21 -3.40
C VAL A 148 -7.26 8.02 -4.06
N ALA A 149 -6.18 8.40 -3.37
CA ALA A 149 -4.82 8.17 -3.83
C ALA A 149 -4.54 6.67 -3.99
N PHE A 150 -4.99 5.86 -3.03
CA PHE A 150 -4.96 4.40 -3.10
C PHE A 150 -5.68 3.88 -4.33
N CYS A 151 -6.91 4.30 -4.62
CA CYS A 151 -7.63 3.84 -5.81
C CYS A 151 -6.88 4.18 -7.11
N THR A 152 -6.34 5.39 -7.21
CA THR A 152 -5.56 5.83 -8.38
C THR A 152 -4.29 4.99 -8.55
N MET A 153 -3.50 4.84 -7.49
CA MET A 153 -2.25 4.08 -7.53
C MET A 153 -2.50 2.59 -7.75
N PHE A 154 -3.53 2.04 -7.11
CA PHE A 154 -3.93 0.65 -7.24
C PHE A 154 -4.17 0.28 -8.71
N ARG A 155 -4.93 1.10 -9.45
CA ARG A 155 -5.18 0.86 -10.88
C ARG A 155 -3.91 0.79 -11.72
N ALA A 156 -2.93 1.64 -11.41
CA ALA A 156 -1.68 1.67 -12.14
C ALA A 156 -0.82 0.44 -11.81
N VAL A 157 -0.71 0.09 -10.53
CA VAL A 157 0.15 -1.04 -10.10
C VAL A 157 -0.48 -2.42 -10.31
N SER A 158 -1.80 -2.47 -10.48
CA SER A 158 -2.55 -3.69 -10.80
C SER A 158 -2.73 -3.91 -12.31
N ALA A 159 -2.16 -3.05 -13.15
CA ALA A 159 -2.25 -3.21 -14.60
C ALA A 159 -1.47 -4.46 -15.05
N PRO A 160 -1.82 -5.07 -16.21
CA PRO A 160 -1.10 -6.23 -16.72
C PRO A 160 0.40 -5.92 -16.89
N VAL A 161 1.26 -6.87 -16.54
CA VAL A 161 2.74 -6.70 -16.59
C VAL A 161 3.19 -6.17 -17.95
N LYS A 162 2.63 -6.68 -19.05
CA LYS A 162 2.97 -6.21 -20.40
C LYS A 162 2.64 -4.74 -20.63
N SER A 163 1.48 -4.29 -20.12
CA SER A 163 1.10 -2.87 -20.19
C SER A 163 2.07 -1.98 -19.42
N ILE A 164 2.63 -2.48 -18.32
CA ILE A 164 3.58 -1.73 -17.48
C ILE A 164 4.97 -1.72 -18.12
N GLU A 165 5.40 -2.83 -18.73
CA GLU A 165 6.61 -2.93 -19.54
C GLU A 165 6.57 -1.92 -20.69
N ASP A 166 5.51 -1.97 -21.49
CA ASP A 166 5.31 -1.05 -22.62
C ASP A 166 5.31 0.41 -22.13
N THR A 167 4.71 0.65 -20.96
CA THR A 167 4.72 1.97 -20.33
C THR A 167 6.13 2.42 -19.99
N PHE A 168 6.94 1.59 -19.32
CA PHE A 168 8.33 1.93 -18.96
C PHE A 168 9.20 2.18 -20.19
N GLU A 169 9.01 1.44 -21.28
CA GLU A 169 9.73 1.64 -22.54
C GLU A 169 9.40 2.98 -23.21
N THR A 170 8.17 3.47 -23.05
CA THR A 170 7.75 4.76 -23.62
C THR A 170 8.31 5.97 -22.89
N ILE A 171 8.84 5.80 -21.67
CA ILE A 171 9.35 6.90 -20.85
C ILE A 171 10.69 7.37 -21.43
N PRO A 172 10.82 8.66 -21.76
CA PRO A 172 12.05 9.18 -22.34
C PRO A 172 13.19 9.20 -21.32
N ASP A 173 14.39 8.84 -21.76
CA ASP A 173 15.59 8.81 -20.92
C ASP A 173 16.30 10.18 -20.93
N ILE A 174 15.66 11.16 -20.31
CA ILE A 174 16.13 12.54 -20.27
C ILE A 174 16.76 12.80 -18.92
N VAL A 175 18.01 13.28 -18.92
CA VAL A 175 18.67 13.73 -17.70
C VAL A 175 17.93 14.94 -17.13
N ILE A 176 17.60 14.90 -15.84
CA ILE A 176 17.03 16.03 -15.13
C ILE A 176 18.16 17.03 -14.83
N ARG A 177 18.53 17.88 -15.81
CA ARG A 177 19.47 18.99 -15.62
C ARG A 177 18.70 20.29 -15.49
N ASN A 178 18.38 20.73 -14.27
CA ASN A 178 17.69 22.00 -13.99
C ASN A 178 16.55 22.33 -14.97
N ALA A 179 15.82 21.30 -15.40
CA ALA A 179 14.86 21.43 -16.48
C ALA A 179 13.57 21.98 -15.89
N ASP A 180 13.09 23.07 -16.46
CA ASP A 180 11.78 23.63 -16.11
C ASP A 180 10.72 22.58 -16.47
N PHE A 181 10.14 21.95 -15.44
CA PHE A 181 9.17 20.85 -15.58
C PHE A 181 7.98 21.27 -16.45
N GLY A 182 7.65 22.57 -16.49
CA GLY A 182 6.65 23.15 -17.37
C GLY A 182 7.03 23.06 -18.86
N ALA A 183 8.27 23.40 -19.22
CA ALA A 183 8.74 23.34 -20.60
C ALA A 183 8.85 21.89 -21.13
N LEU A 184 9.23 20.95 -20.26
CA LEU A 184 9.21 19.53 -20.59
C LEU A 184 7.77 19.02 -20.83
N LYS A 185 6.80 19.49 -20.03
CA LYS A 185 5.39 19.11 -20.17
C LYS A 185 4.78 19.57 -21.49
N GLU A 186 5.13 20.76 -21.93
CA GLU A 186 4.71 21.30 -23.23
C GLU A 186 5.36 20.58 -24.41
N THR A 187 6.62 20.14 -24.26
CA THR A 187 7.39 19.53 -25.36
C THR A 187 7.12 18.02 -25.52
N ILE A 188 6.98 17.29 -24.41
CA ILE A 188 6.93 15.82 -24.40
C ILE A 188 5.49 15.30 -24.23
N GLY A 189 4.62 16.14 -23.68
CA GLY A 189 3.23 15.81 -23.38
C GLY A 189 3.05 15.09 -22.04
N GLU A 190 1.99 15.47 -21.31
CA GLU A 190 1.68 14.99 -19.96
C GLU A 190 1.62 13.46 -19.84
N LYS A 191 1.09 12.77 -20.85
CA LYS A 191 0.96 11.30 -20.86
C LYS A 191 2.29 10.55 -20.92
N ARG A 192 3.35 11.16 -21.43
CA ARG A 192 4.69 10.56 -21.48
C ARG A 192 5.53 10.95 -20.27
N LEU A 193 5.17 12.04 -19.61
CA LEU A 193 5.80 12.46 -18.37
C LEU A 193 5.23 11.71 -17.15
N ASP A 194 3.91 11.58 -17.06
CA ASP A 194 3.28 10.82 -15.98
C ASP A 194 2.38 9.74 -16.60
N PRO A 195 2.98 8.66 -17.13
CA PRO A 195 2.22 7.64 -17.84
C PRO A 195 1.31 6.82 -16.91
N PHE A 196 1.66 6.74 -15.62
CA PHE A 196 0.85 6.08 -14.59
C PHE A 196 -0.23 6.98 -14.00
N ARG A 197 -0.22 8.28 -14.34
CA ARG A 197 -1.16 9.29 -13.83
C ARG A 197 -1.21 9.33 -12.31
N PHE A 198 -0.06 9.18 -11.68
CA PHE A 198 0.06 9.35 -10.23
C PHE A 198 -0.20 10.80 -9.81
N GLY A 199 -0.29 11.73 -10.77
CA GLY A 199 -0.35 13.16 -10.58
C GLY A 199 1.06 13.71 -10.50
N LEU A 200 1.26 14.93 -11.01
CA LEU A 200 2.44 15.74 -10.66
C LEU A 200 2.48 15.83 -9.13
N VAL A 201 3.39 15.07 -8.56
CA VAL A 201 3.37 14.65 -7.17
C VAL A 201 3.32 15.87 -6.23
N PRO A 202 2.45 15.88 -5.20
CA PRO A 202 2.61 16.79 -4.08
C PRO A 202 4.04 16.62 -3.54
N VAL A 203 4.73 17.73 -3.28
CA VAL A 203 6.16 17.77 -2.92
C VAL A 203 6.53 16.81 -1.76
N GLN A 204 5.56 16.40 -0.93
CA GLN A 204 5.73 15.40 0.13
C GLN A 204 5.94 13.94 -0.34
N MET A 205 5.51 13.57 -1.56
CA MET A 205 5.71 12.23 -2.16
C MET A 205 6.78 12.25 -3.26
N ASN A 206 7.74 13.16 -3.15
CA ASN A 206 8.79 13.26 -4.13
C ASN A 206 9.72 12.03 -4.01
N PRO A 207 9.94 11.21 -5.05
CA PRO A 207 10.88 10.09 -4.99
C PRO A 207 12.31 10.53 -4.59
N PHE A 208 12.66 11.81 -4.82
CA PHE A 208 13.88 12.43 -4.27
C PHE A 208 13.95 12.46 -2.73
N TYR A 209 12.80 12.49 -2.05
CA TYR A 209 12.67 12.55 -0.59
C TYR A 209 12.86 11.18 0.09
N HIS A 210 12.56 10.09 -0.64
CA HIS A 210 12.70 8.73 -0.14
C HIS A 210 14.00 8.06 -0.59
N LEU A 211 14.65 8.55 -1.65
CA LEU A 211 15.99 8.11 -2.08
C LEU A 211 17.06 8.25 -0.98
N GLY A 212 16.81 9.04 0.07
CA GLY A 212 17.67 9.20 1.25
C GLY A 212 17.25 8.39 2.50
N LYS A 213 16.11 7.69 2.52
CA LYS A 213 15.62 6.96 3.71
C LYS A 213 16.28 5.57 3.87
N LEU A 214 17.59 5.50 3.68
CA LEU A 214 18.43 4.31 3.82
C LEU A 214 18.82 4.02 5.28
N GLU A 215 17.88 4.13 6.21
CA GLU A 215 18.09 3.59 7.56
C GLU A 215 17.55 2.15 7.56
N ALA A 216 18.43 1.16 7.67
CA ALA A 216 18.05 -0.26 7.77
C ALA A 216 17.01 -0.49 8.89
N GLU A 217 17.03 0.34 9.93
CA GLU A 217 16.04 0.29 11.01
C GLU A 217 14.61 0.60 10.55
N TRP A 218 14.43 1.56 9.63
CA TRP A 218 13.10 1.88 9.09
C TRP A 218 12.55 0.71 8.28
N GLN A 219 13.39 0.10 7.45
CA GLN A 219 13.03 -1.08 6.65
C GLN A 219 12.67 -2.26 7.55
N VAL A 220 13.46 -2.53 8.59
CA VAL A 220 13.19 -3.59 9.56
C VAL A 220 11.89 -3.33 10.34
N ALA A 221 11.68 -2.09 10.79
CA ALA A 221 10.48 -1.72 11.52
C ALA A 221 9.22 -1.87 10.65
N ARG A 222 9.27 -1.42 9.39
CA ARG A 222 8.19 -1.55 8.41
C ARG A 222 7.89 -3.02 8.09
N PHE A 223 8.92 -3.84 7.92
CA PHE A 223 8.74 -5.27 7.70
C PHE A 223 8.13 -5.98 8.92
N ASN A 224 8.52 -5.60 10.13
CA ASN A 224 7.92 -6.11 11.36
C ASN A 224 6.47 -5.65 11.53
N GLU A 225 6.15 -4.38 11.20
CA GLU A 225 4.77 -3.87 11.14
C GLU A 225 3.94 -4.77 10.23
N ALA A 226 4.40 -5.05 9.01
CA ALA A 226 3.69 -5.89 8.06
C ALA A 226 3.41 -7.31 8.58
N LYS A 227 4.39 -7.93 9.27
CA LYS A 227 4.23 -9.27 9.86
C LYS A 227 3.23 -9.29 11.02
N ASP A 228 3.27 -8.26 11.88
CA ASP A 228 2.37 -8.18 13.02
C ASP A 228 0.95 -7.79 12.58
N GLU A 229 0.81 -6.95 11.54
CA GLU A 229 -0.47 -6.67 10.88
C GLU A 229 -1.09 -7.92 10.24
N LEU A 230 -0.28 -8.81 9.62
CA LEU A 230 -0.76 -10.10 9.10
C LEU A 230 -1.39 -10.94 10.21
N LYS A 231 -0.69 -11.10 11.35
CA LYS A 231 -1.22 -11.85 12.49
C LYS A 231 -2.49 -11.20 13.03
N LEU A 232 -2.52 -9.88 13.13
CA LEU A 232 -3.68 -9.14 13.58
C LEU A 232 -4.89 -9.34 12.65
N VAL A 233 -4.68 -9.38 11.33
CA VAL A 233 -5.72 -9.72 10.35
C VAL A 233 -6.25 -11.14 10.58
N GLN A 234 -5.37 -12.12 10.81
CA GLN A 234 -5.77 -13.51 11.09
C GLN A 234 -6.64 -13.60 12.36
N LEU A 235 -6.22 -12.95 13.45
CA LEU A 235 -6.95 -12.93 14.72
C LEU A 235 -8.29 -12.20 14.59
N ARG A 236 -8.33 -11.05 13.90
CA ARG A 236 -9.56 -10.28 13.68
C ARG A 236 -10.56 -11.01 12.78
N LYS A 237 -10.09 -11.73 11.76
CA LYS A 237 -10.93 -12.64 10.97
C LYS A 237 -11.53 -13.72 11.84
N LEU A 238 -10.71 -14.37 12.67
CA LEU A 238 -11.19 -15.40 13.60
C LEU A 238 -12.21 -14.83 14.60
N LYS A 239 -12.00 -13.60 15.11
CA LYS A 239 -12.96 -12.92 15.99
C LYS A 239 -14.29 -12.72 15.27
N LEU A 240 -14.28 -12.18 14.05
CA LEU A 240 -15.49 -12.00 13.27
C LEU A 240 -16.22 -13.34 13.01
N GLU A 241 -15.51 -14.40 12.65
CA GLU A 241 -16.08 -15.75 12.48
C GLU A 241 -16.71 -16.28 13.78
N LYS A 242 -16.07 -16.06 14.94
CA LYS A 242 -16.59 -16.46 16.25
C LYS A 242 -17.83 -15.67 16.66
N LEU A 243 -17.84 -14.36 16.41
CA LEU A 243 -19.02 -13.51 16.65
C LEU A 243 -20.21 -13.94 15.79
N LEU A 244 -19.98 -14.25 14.51
CA LEU A 244 -21.01 -14.82 13.63
C LEU A 244 -21.56 -16.15 14.16
N ALA A 245 -20.69 -16.97 14.76
CA ALA A 245 -21.06 -18.23 15.39
C ALA A 245 -21.67 -18.07 16.79
N LYS A 246 -21.81 -16.84 17.30
CA LYS A 246 -22.25 -16.51 18.68
C LYS A 246 -21.41 -17.22 19.75
N LYS A 247 -20.10 -17.30 19.52
CA LYS A 247 -19.12 -17.91 20.43
C LYS A 247 -18.02 -16.90 20.75
N PRO A 248 -18.32 -15.83 21.51
CA PRO A 248 -17.30 -14.87 21.91
C PRO A 248 -16.19 -15.56 22.70
N ASP A 249 -14.96 -15.06 22.56
CA ASP A 249 -13.77 -15.66 23.16
C ASP A 249 -12.87 -14.58 23.74
N ALA A 250 -12.96 -14.36 25.05
CA ALA A 250 -12.17 -13.38 25.77
C ALA A 250 -10.65 -13.60 25.67
N ALA A 251 -10.19 -14.85 25.52
CA ALA A 251 -8.76 -15.12 25.35
C ALA A 251 -8.27 -14.61 23.98
N LEU A 252 -9.09 -14.78 22.94
CA LEU A 252 -8.81 -14.21 21.62
C LEU A 252 -8.80 -12.67 21.65
N GLU A 253 -9.69 -12.04 22.43
CA GLU A 253 -9.71 -10.58 22.57
C GLU A 253 -8.44 -10.04 23.20
N HIS A 254 -7.97 -10.65 24.30
CA HIS A 254 -6.69 -10.28 24.89
C HIS A 254 -5.50 -10.47 23.94
N GLU A 255 -5.52 -11.52 23.11
CA GLU A 255 -4.49 -11.71 22.09
C GLU A 255 -4.53 -10.61 21.02
N ILE A 256 -5.74 -10.20 20.60
CA ILE A 256 -5.94 -9.09 19.66
C ILE A 256 -5.43 -7.78 20.25
N GLU A 257 -5.77 -7.47 21.51
CA GLU A 257 -5.32 -6.26 22.21
C GLU A 257 -3.79 -6.20 22.27
N TYR A 258 -3.14 -7.28 22.71
CA TYR A 258 -1.69 -7.35 22.78
C TYR A 258 -1.02 -7.14 21.41
N MET A 259 -1.54 -7.81 20.37
CA MET A 259 -1.00 -7.68 19.01
C MET A 259 -1.23 -6.28 18.43
N GLN A 260 -2.38 -5.69 18.75
CA GLN A 260 -2.73 -4.35 18.32
C GLN A 260 -1.84 -3.27 18.95
N ASP A 261 -1.60 -3.33 20.26
CA ASP A 261 -0.70 -2.41 20.96
C ASP A 261 0.71 -2.47 20.35
N ARG A 262 1.16 -3.68 20.02
CA ARG A 262 2.44 -3.90 19.35
C ARG A 262 2.48 -3.27 17.95
N VAL A 263 1.45 -3.46 17.13
CA VAL A 263 1.34 -2.82 15.80
C VAL A 263 1.31 -1.30 15.93
N GLN A 264 0.56 -0.76 16.89
CA GLN A 264 0.47 0.68 17.14
C GLN A 264 1.82 1.27 17.57
N GLY A 265 2.57 0.56 18.42
CA GLY A 265 3.94 0.95 18.80
C GLY A 265 4.89 1.02 17.61
N LEU A 266 4.80 0.05 16.69
CA LEU A 266 5.58 0.03 15.44
C LEU A 266 5.16 1.17 14.50
N ASN A 267 3.86 1.41 14.33
CA ASN A 267 3.33 2.53 13.55
C ASN A 267 3.85 3.88 14.07
N ALA A 268 3.81 4.09 15.38
CA ALA A 268 4.32 5.31 16.02
C ALA A 268 5.85 5.46 15.87
N ARG A 269 6.60 4.35 15.86
CA ARG A 269 8.04 4.38 15.57
C ARG A 269 8.28 4.76 14.10
N ILE A 270 7.57 4.13 13.17
CA ILE A 270 7.67 4.40 11.73
C ILE A 270 7.34 5.86 11.43
N ALA A 271 6.24 6.39 11.98
CA ALA A 271 5.85 7.79 11.80
C ALA A 271 6.90 8.76 12.34
N ARG A 272 7.52 8.46 13.49
CA ARG A 272 8.63 9.27 14.04
C ARG A 272 9.86 9.26 13.14
N MET A 273 10.24 8.10 12.62
CA MET A 273 11.33 7.99 11.65
C MET A 273 10.99 8.74 10.35
N GLU A 274 9.75 8.65 9.87
CA GLU A 274 9.31 9.37 8.67
C GLU A 274 9.37 10.89 8.85
N ALA A 275 9.08 11.40 10.06
CA ALA A 275 9.12 12.82 10.40
C ALA A 275 10.54 13.35 10.69
N SER A 276 11.46 12.54 11.20
CA SER A 276 12.85 12.96 11.44
C SER A 276 13.67 13.13 10.17
N HIS A 277 13.22 12.52 9.07
CA HIS A 277 13.83 12.61 7.75
C HIS A 277 13.04 13.52 6.80
N ALA A 278 12.17 14.36 7.37
CA ALA A 278 11.31 15.28 6.65
C ALA A 278 11.83 16.72 6.69
#